data_AF-A0A945PAR5-F1
#
_entry.id   AF-A0A945PAR5-F1
#
_cell.length_a   1.000
_cell.length_b   1.000
_cell.length_c   1.000
_cell.angle_alpha   90.00
_cell.angle_beta   90.00
_cell.angle_gamma   90.00
#
_symmetry.space_group_name_H-M   'P 1'
#
loop_
_entity.id
_entity.type
_entity.pdbx_description
1 polymer ?
#
loop_
_entity_poly.entity_id
_entity_poly.type
_entity_poly.pdbx_seq_one_letter_code
_entity_poly.pdbx_strand_id
1 'polypeptide(L)'
;MAGITRDHGMDHSRARLALSGFWHLTTNIPALIQHCFVAERARWALCIPVFLGMGIASYFLLPVEPAVWSGALFVVIALAGGFVLRRRVLGLILCVMAFLIAVGFGGAQLRTALIQAPVLDRKIGPVWVVGHVARVEVRSRGVRIWLDRPVIDRLDTQNTPRRIRVKLARANGDFRPGDRVRLLAILHPPSGPAAPGAFDFARRAYFMQLGAVGYAVRPPVIVKRAAVTGFAVHLATLRQTITARIHAALPGRTGTVAAALMTGERGAIPEDVLVSLRESG
;
A
#
# COMPACT_ATOMS: atom_id res chain seq x y z
N MET A 1 -9.84 -93.08 34.89
CA MET A 1 -10.91 -92.45 35.70
C MET A 1 -10.41 -91.08 36.11
N ALA A 2 -10.96 -89.92 35.78
CA ALA A 2 -12.07 -89.41 34.98
C ALA A 2 -11.59 -87.97 34.58
N GLY A 3 -11.71 -87.45 33.36
CA GLY A 3 -12.95 -87.08 32.70
C GLY A 3 -13.55 -85.82 33.35
N ILE A 4 -13.38 -84.62 32.75
CA ILE A 4 -14.37 -83.52 32.64
C ILE A 4 -13.83 -82.41 31.73
N THR A 5 -14.65 -82.09 30.74
CA THR A 5 -14.58 -81.10 29.65
C THR A 5 -15.05 -79.71 30.09
N ARG A 6 -14.54 -78.62 29.46
CA ARG A 6 -15.18 -77.28 29.32
C ARG A 6 -14.24 -76.34 28.58
N ASP A 7 -14.64 -75.35 27.79
CA ASP A 7 -15.75 -75.14 26.85
C ASP A 7 -15.29 -73.91 26.02
N HIS A 8 -15.50 -73.93 24.71
CA HIS A 8 -15.12 -72.88 23.77
C HIS A 8 -16.27 -71.87 23.66
N GLY A 9 -16.11 -70.68 24.25
CA GLY A 9 -17.03 -69.56 24.06
C GLY A 9 -16.28 -68.28 23.69
N MET A 10 -16.03 -68.07 22.40
CA MET A 10 -15.54 -66.78 21.89
C MET A 10 -16.63 -65.71 22.05
N ASP A 11 -16.35 -64.72 22.90
CA ASP A 11 -17.20 -63.58 23.21
C ASP A 11 -17.24 -62.57 22.03
N HIS A 12 -18.15 -62.81 21.07
CA HIS A 12 -18.40 -61.93 19.92
C HIS A 12 -19.09 -60.58 20.27
N SER A 13 -19.38 -60.31 21.55
CA SER A 13 -20.14 -59.13 21.96
C SER A 13 -19.29 -57.85 22.09
N ARG A 14 -17.97 -57.98 22.33
CA ARG A 14 -17.07 -56.83 22.57
C ARG A 14 -16.65 -56.08 21.31
N ALA A 15 -16.71 -56.71 20.14
CA ALA A 15 -16.30 -56.09 18.88
C ALA A 15 -17.31 -55.04 18.35
N ARG A 16 -18.58 -55.10 18.76
CA ARG A 16 -19.62 -54.16 18.27
C ARG A 16 -19.65 -52.82 19.01
N LEU A 17 -19.12 -52.74 20.24
CA LEU A 17 -19.13 -51.49 21.02
C LEU A 17 -18.00 -50.52 20.61
N ALA A 18 -16.84 -51.03 20.17
CA ALA A 18 -15.70 -50.20 19.76
C ALA A 18 -15.95 -49.40 18.46
N LEU A 19 -16.82 -49.88 17.58
CA LEU A 19 -17.17 -49.18 16.34
C LEU A 19 -18.21 -48.06 16.54
N SER A 20 -18.97 -48.07 17.64
CA SER A 20 -19.97 -47.03 17.92
C SER A 20 -19.36 -45.74 18.50
N GLY A 21 -18.26 -45.82 19.25
CA GLY A 21 -17.59 -44.66 19.85
C GLY A 21 -16.79 -43.81 18.86
N PHE A 22 -16.31 -44.40 17.76
CA PHE A 22 -15.52 -43.70 16.75
C PHE A 22 -16.38 -42.77 15.86
N TRP A 23 -17.68 -43.08 15.71
CA TRP A 23 -18.62 -42.23 14.96
C TRP A 23 -19.16 -41.04 15.76
N HIS A 24 -19.03 -41.02 17.10
CA HIS A 24 -19.44 -39.89 17.94
C HIS A 24 -18.37 -38.79 18.09
N LEU A 25 -17.10 -39.12 17.81
CA LEU A 25 -16.01 -38.13 17.81
C LEU A 25 -16.00 -37.28 16.53
N THR A 26 -16.46 -37.81 15.40
CA THR A 26 -16.55 -37.07 14.14
C THR A 26 -17.80 -36.19 14.04
N THR A 27 -18.86 -36.49 14.80
CA THR A 27 -20.11 -35.72 14.80
C THR A 27 -20.10 -34.49 15.72
N ASN A 28 -19.11 -34.36 16.63
CA ASN A 28 -19.02 -33.25 17.59
C ASN A 28 -17.97 -32.19 17.26
N ILE A 29 -17.25 -32.31 16.14
CA ILE A 29 -16.38 -31.25 15.59
C ILE A 29 -17.10 -29.89 15.52
N PRO A 30 -18.35 -29.77 15.02
CA PRO A 30 -19.03 -28.48 15.00
C PRO A 30 -19.31 -27.90 16.41
N ALA A 31 -19.59 -28.74 17.41
CA ALA A 31 -19.83 -28.29 18.78
C ALA A 31 -18.53 -27.84 19.47
N LEU A 32 -17.43 -28.58 19.28
CA LEU A 32 -16.10 -28.23 19.81
C LEU A 32 -15.56 -26.94 19.18
N ILE A 33 -15.78 -26.76 17.87
CA ILE A 33 -15.50 -25.49 17.17
C ILE A 33 -16.36 -24.37 17.77
N GLN A 34 -17.65 -24.59 18.01
CA GLN A 34 -18.52 -23.56 18.62
C GLN A 34 -18.03 -23.12 20.01
N HIS A 35 -17.58 -24.04 20.86
CA HIS A 35 -17.08 -23.71 22.19
C HIS A 35 -15.77 -22.91 22.15
N CYS A 36 -14.80 -23.30 21.31
CA CYS A 36 -13.58 -22.52 21.12
C CYS A 36 -13.86 -21.17 20.44
N PHE A 37 -14.81 -21.12 19.49
CA PHE A 37 -15.19 -19.90 18.79
C PHE A 37 -15.76 -18.85 19.76
N VAL A 38 -16.67 -19.25 20.66
CA VAL A 38 -17.24 -18.35 21.68
C VAL A 38 -16.21 -17.89 22.71
N ALA A 39 -15.24 -18.74 23.08
CA ALA A 39 -14.15 -18.37 23.99
C ALA A 39 -13.21 -17.31 23.39
N GLU A 40 -13.02 -17.32 22.07
CA GLU A 40 -12.08 -16.47 21.34
C GLU A 40 -12.69 -15.16 20.78
N ARG A 41 -13.90 -14.80 21.21
CA ARG A 41 -14.71 -13.70 20.63
C ARG A 41 -13.98 -12.35 20.59
N ALA A 42 -13.10 -12.09 21.56
CA ALA A 42 -12.27 -10.88 21.61
C ALA A 42 -11.20 -10.84 20.49
N ARG A 43 -10.71 -12.00 20.03
CA ARG A 43 -9.72 -12.09 18.94
C ARG A 43 -10.33 -12.00 17.55
N TRP A 44 -11.65 -12.14 17.40
CA TRP A 44 -12.31 -11.98 16.09
C TRP A 44 -12.10 -10.59 15.50
N ALA A 45 -12.02 -9.56 16.35
CA ALA A 45 -11.69 -8.21 15.90
C ALA A 45 -10.28 -8.12 15.28
N LEU A 46 -9.33 -8.92 15.76
CA LEU A 46 -7.96 -9.00 15.22
C LEU A 46 -7.89 -9.76 13.89
N CYS A 47 -8.87 -10.60 13.60
CA CYS A 47 -8.96 -11.33 12.34
C CYS A 47 -9.47 -10.43 11.20
N ILE A 48 -10.23 -9.38 11.49
CA ILE A 48 -10.79 -8.48 10.46
C ILE A 48 -9.69 -7.88 9.55
N PRO A 49 -8.60 -7.27 10.09
CA PRO A 49 -7.49 -6.77 9.27
C PRO A 49 -6.81 -7.85 8.43
N VAL A 50 -6.73 -9.10 8.93
CA VAL A 50 -6.07 -10.21 8.22
C VAL A 50 -6.85 -10.58 6.95
N PHE A 51 -8.17 -10.74 7.06
CA PHE A 51 -9.01 -11.09 5.90
C PHE A 51 -9.14 -9.95 4.89
N LEU A 52 -9.27 -8.71 5.37
CA LEU A 52 -9.19 -7.53 4.52
C LEU A 52 -7.84 -7.47 3.79
N GLY A 53 -6.74 -7.66 4.53
CA GLY A 53 -5.38 -7.67 3.99
C GLY A 53 -5.18 -8.76 2.95
N MET A 54 -5.75 -9.95 3.16
CA MET A 54 -5.71 -11.05 2.19
C MET A 54 -6.47 -10.70 0.89
N GLY A 55 -7.61 -10.01 0.99
CA GLY A 55 -8.33 -9.49 -0.18
C GLY A 55 -7.55 -8.41 -0.95
N ILE A 56 -6.85 -7.54 -0.23
CA ILE A 56 -5.97 -6.53 -0.86
C ILE A 56 -4.77 -7.20 -1.53
N ALA A 57 -4.15 -8.19 -0.86
CA ALA A 57 -3.02 -8.93 -1.39
C ALA A 57 -3.39 -9.72 -2.64
N SER A 58 -4.56 -10.38 -2.64
CA SER A 58 -5.04 -11.11 -3.82
C SER A 58 -5.23 -10.16 -5.01
N TYR A 59 -5.87 -9.00 -4.85
CA TYR A 59 -6.01 -7.99 -5.91
C TYR A 59 -4.67 -7.63 -6.56
N PHE A 60 -3.62 -7.47 -5.74
CA PHE A 60 -2.29 -7.09 -6.19
C PHE A 60 -1.40 -8.22 -6.68
N LEU A 61 -1.81 -9.48 -6.46
CA LEU A 61 -1.18 -10.66 -7.03
C LEU A 61 -1.68 -10.96 -8.44
N LEU A 62 -2.86 -10.44 -8.82
CA LEU A 62 -3.37 -10.64 -10.18
C LEU A 62 -2.43 -9.97 -11.20
N PRO A 63 -2.02 -10.69 -12.26
CA PRO A 63 -1.16 -10.14 -13.31
C PRO A 63 -1.89 -9.17 -14.25
N VAL A 64 -3.22 -9.20 -14.25
CA VAL A 64 -4.08 -8.38 -15.12
C VAL A 64 -5.10 -7.66 -14.25
N GLU A 65 -5.40 -6.41 -14.58
CA GLU A 65 -6.42 -5.64 -13.88
C GLU A 65 -7.79 -6.33 -14.03
N PRO A 66 -8.42 -6.75 -12.92
CA PRO A 66 -9.72 -7.40 -12.98
C PRO A 66 -10.79 -6.36 -13.33
N ALA A 67 -11.84 -6.80 -14.02
CA ALA A 67 -12.92 -5.91 -14.43
C ALA A 67 -13.55 -5.19 -13.23
N VAL A 68 -13.93 -3.92 -13.41
CA VAL A 68 -14.41 -3.03 -12.32
C VAL A 68 -15.58 -3.57 -11.50
N TRP A 69 -16.37 -4.49 -12.08
CA TRP A 69 -17.51 -5.13 -11.44
C TRP A 69 -17.15 -6.36 -10.59
N SER A 70 -15.94 -6.91 -10.74
CA SER A 70 -15.53 -8.15 -10.05
C SER A 70 -15.55 -8.02 -8.53
N GLY A 71 -15.07 -6.91 -7.96
CA GLY A 71 -15.14 -6.66 -6.52
C GLY A 71 -16.58 -6.63 -6.00
N ALA A 72 -17.47 -5.94 -6.70
CA ALA A 72 -18.89 -5.89 -6.35
C ALA A 72 -19.55 -7.28 -6.45
N LEU A 73 -19.21 -8.05 -7.49
CA LEU A 73 -19.71 -9.42 -7.67
C LEU A 73 -19.31 -10.34 -6.52
N PHE A 74 -18.04 -10.32 -6.09
CA PHE A 74 -17.60 -11.15 -4.96
C PHE A 74 -18.31 -10.80 -3.66
N VAL A 75 -18.59 -9.51 -3.43
CA VAL A 75 -19.38 -9.07 -2.27
C VAL A 75 -20.82 -9.61 -2.34
N VAL A 76 -21.47 -9.52 -3.51
CA VAL A 76 -22.84 -10.03 -3.69
C VAL A 76 -22.91 -11.54 -3.50
N ILE A 77 -21.96 -12.30 -4.03
CA ILE A 77 -21.89 -13.76 -3.85
C ILE A 77 -21.71 -14.12 -2.38
N ALA A 78 -20.83 -13.41 -1.65
CA ALA A 78 -20.62 -13.66 -0.23
C ALA A 78 -21.88 -13.38 0.61
N LEU A 79 -22.62 -12.31 0.29
CA LEU A 79 -23.90 -11.98 0.94
C LEU A 79 -25.00 -12.99 0.62
N ALA A 80 -25.13 -13.39 -0.65
CA ALA A 80 -26.11 -14.40 -1.07
C ALA A 80 -25.83 -15.76 -0.41
N GLY A 81 -24.56 -16.17 -0.38
CA GLY A 81 -24.13 -17.36 0.36
C GLY A 81 -24.46 -17.27 1.84
N GLY A 82 -24.18 -16.12 2.48
CA GLY A 82 -24.51 -15.88 3.88
C GLY A 82 -26.01 -15.97 4.16
N PHE A 83 -26.85 -15.48 3.25
CA PHE A 83 -28.31 -15.58 3.36
C PHE A 83 -28.82 -17.03 3.23
N VAL A 84 -28.32 -17.79 2.26
CA VAL A 84 -28.70 -19.19 2.05
C VAL A 84 -28.20 -20.08 3.19
N LEU A 85 -26.95 -19.89 3.63
CA LEU A 85 -26.32 -20.69 4.68
C LEU A 85 -26.57 -20.15 6.10
N ARG A 86 -27.47 -19.18 6.28
CA ARG A 86 -27.75 -18.53 7.59
C ARG A 86 -28.12 -19.50 8.72
N ARG A 87 -28.62 -20.69 8.38
CA ARG A 87 -29.01 -21.73 9.34
C ARG A 87 -27.86 -22.67 9.73
N ARG A 88 -26.71 -22.61 9.04
CA ARG A 88 -25.51 -23.42 9.33
C ARG A 88 -24.40 -22.53 9.85
N VAL A 89 -24.08 -22.64 11.14
CA VAL A 89 -23.09 -21.77 11.83
C VAL A 89 -21.74 -21.73 11.09
N LEU A 90 -21.22 -22.89 10.70
CA LEU A 90 -19.96 -22.97 9.96
C LEU A 90 -20.03 -22.28 8.58
N GLY A 91 -21.18 -22.42 7.90
CA GLY A 91 -21.42 -21.76 6.61
C GLY A 91 -21.47 -20.24 6.74
N LEU A 92 -22.14 -19.73 7.77
CA LEU A 92 -22.18 -18.30 8.07
C LEU A 92 -20.78 -17.73 8.35
N ILE A 93 -19.95 -18.44 9.14
CA ILE A 93 -18.57 -18.02 9.42
C ILE A 93 -17.77 -17.93 8.11
N LEU A 94 -17.79 -18.96 7.27
CA LEU A 94 -17.08 -18.94 5.99
C LEU A 94 -17.55 -17.81 5.07
N CYS A 95 -18.87 -17.54 5.03
CA CYS A 95 -19.41 -16.43 4.26
C CYS A 95 -18.97 -15.06 4.79
N VAL A 96 -18.88 -14.87 6.11
CA VAL A 96 -18.34 -13.63 6.71
C VAL A 96 -16.87 -13.42 6.34
N MET A 97 -16.07 -14.49 6.36
CA MET A 97 -14.66 -14.43 5.99
C MET A 97 -14.49 -14.09 4.51
N ALA A 98 -15.25 -14.78 3.64
CA ALA A 98 -15.32 -14.49 2.22
C ALA A 98 -15.76 -13.05 1.95
N PHE A 99 -16.75 -12.54 2.71
CA PHE A 99 -17.20 -11.16 2.62
C PHE A 99 -16.08 -10.17 2.99
N LEU A 100 -15.34 -10.39 4.07
CA LEU A 100 -14.22 -9.52 4.45
C LEU A 100 -13.11 -9.51 3.39
N ILE A 101 -12.79 -10.65 2.79
CA ILE A 101 -11.83 -10.74 1.68
C ILE A 101 -12.36 -9.97 0.47
N ALA A 102 -13.64 -10.14 0.11
CA ALA A 102 -14.26 -9.45 -1.02
C ALA A 102 -14.30 -7.93 -0.82
N VAL A 103 -14.57 -7.46 0.40
CA VAL A 103 -14.51 -6.04 0.75
C VAL A 103 -13.08 -5.51 0.66
N GLY A 104 -12.09 -6.27 1.12
CA GLY A 104 -10.67 -5.90 0.98
C GLY A 104 -10.25 -5.77 -0.49
N PHE A 105 -10.62 -6.75 -1.31
CA PHE A 105 -10.38 -6.75 -2.76
C PHE A 105 -11.07 -5.58 -3.46
N GLY A 106 -12.38 -5.40 -3.22
CA GLY A 106 -13.17 -4.31 -3.79
C GLY A 106 -12.68 -2.94 -3.34
N GLY A 107 -12.22 -2.80 -2.09
CA GLY A 107 -11.60 -1.60 -1.56
C GLY A 107 -10.27 -1.27 -2.27
N ALA A 108 -9.42 -2.26 -2.51
CA ALA A 108 -8.20 -2.08 -3.28
C ALA A 108 -8.49 -1.67 -4.74
N GLN A 109 -9.46 -2.33 -5.38
CA GLN A 109 -9.90 -2.02 -6.74
C GLN A 109 -10.46 -0.60 -6.84
N LEU A 110 -11.37 -0.22 -5.94
CA LEU A 110 -11.94 1.12 -5.87
C LEU A 110 -10.85 2.16 -5.62
N ARG A 111 -9.91 1.88 -4.72
CA ARG A 111 -8.80 2.79 -4.44
C ARG A 111 -7.96 3.03 -5.69
N THR A 112 -7.58 1.98 -6.41
CA THR A 112 -6.81 2.06 -7.66
C THR A 112 -7.55 2.93 -8.68
N ALA A 113 -8.84 2.68 -8.90
CA ALA A 113 -9.66 3.49 -9.82
C ALA A 113 -9.76 4.96 -9.40
N LEU A 114 -9.96 5.25 -8.11
CA LEU A 114 -10.10 6.63 -7.60
C LEU A 114 -8.83 7.47 -7.69
N ILE A 115 -7.65 6.83 -7.65
CA ILE A 115 -6.38 7.54 -7.73
C ILE A 115 -5.82 7.64 -9.15
N GLN A 116 -6.48 7.04 -10.13
CA GLN A 116 -6.06 7.06 -11.52
C GLN A 116 -5.81 8.51 -11.96
N ALA A 117 -4.60 8.75 -12.47
CA ALA A 117 -4.17 10.05 -12.94
C ALA A 117 -3.48 9.88 -14.31
N PRO A 118 -3.61 10.85 -15.21
CA PRO A 118 -2.91 10.81 -16.49
C PRO A 118 -1.41 10.65 -16.29
N VAL A 119 -0.83 9.71 -17.02
CA VAL A 119 0.62 9.48 -17.09
C VAL A 119 1.07 9.93 -18.47
N LEU A 120 2.26 10.52 -18.54
CA LEU A 120 2.82 10.99 -19.80
C LEU A 120 3.21 9.79 -20.69
N ASP A 121 2.71 9.72 -21.92
CA ASP A 121 2.98 8.58 -22.81
C ASP A 121 4.42 8.53 -23.35
N ARG A 122 5.00 9.71 -23.62
CA ARG A 122 6.31 9.83 -24.26
C ARG A 122 7.12 10.97 -23.67
N LYS A 123 8.44 10.91 -23.86
CA LYS A 123 9.32 12.02 -23.52
C LYS A 123 8.87 13.31 -24.23
N ILE A 124 8.72 14.40 -23.48
CA ILE A 124 8.44 15.73 -24.02
C ILE A 124 9.46 16.74 -23.47
N GLY A 125 9.86 17.71 -24.29
CA GLY A 125 10.69 18.83 -23.83
C GLY A 125 11.74 19.28 -24.84
N PRO A 126 12.34 20.46 -24.63
CA PRO A 126 12.10 21.37 -23.49
C PRO A 126 10.73 22.06 -23.57
N VAL A 127 9.94 22.00 -22.50
CA VAL A 127 8.61 22.64 -22.39
C VAL A 127 8.50 23.48 -21.13
N TRP A 128 7.73 24.56 -21.22
CA TRP A 128 7.41 25.39 -20.06
C TRP A 128 6.41 24.67 -19.16
N VAL A 129 6.72 24.66 -17.87
CA VAL A 129 5.85 24.09 -16.84
C VAL A 129 5.63 25.09 -15.73
N VAL A 130 4.37 25.28 -15.35
CA VAL A 130 3.96 26.13 -14.21
C VAL A 130 3.20 25.26 -13.23
N GLY A 131 3.60 25.22 -11.96
CA GLY A 131 2.90 24.41 -10.96
C GLY A 131 3.15 24.88 -9.54
N HIS A 132 2.41 24.31 -8.59
CA HIS A 132 2.61 24.59 -7.17
C HIS A 132 3.55 23.55 -6.57
N VAL A 133 4.53 23.99 -5.80
CA VAL A 133 5.47 23.11 -5.10
C VAL A 133 4.71 22.37 -4.00
N ALA A 134 4.51 21.07 -4.16
CA ALA A 134 3.89 20.22 -3.14
C ALA A 134 4.90 19.76 -2.08
N ARG A 135 6.12 19.46 -2.52
CA ARG A 135 7.21 18.99 -1.67
C ARG A 135 8.56 19.37 -2.26
N VAL A 136 9.50 19.70 -1.39
CA VAL A 136 10.91 19.90 -1.73
C VAL A 136 11.72 18.81 -1.04
N GLU A 137 12.58 18.14 -1.79
CA GLU A 137 13.56 17.17 -1.30
C GLU A 137 14.95 17.69 -1.61
N VAL A 138 15.68 18.12 -0.59
CA VAL A 138 17.09 18.50 -0.72
C VAL A 138 17.93 17.23 -0.78
N ARG A 139 18.81 17.11 -1.77
CA ARG A 139 19.74 15.97 -1.92
C ARG A 139 21.18 16.47 -1.91
N SER A 140 22.12 15.56 -1.68
CA SER A 140 23.57 15.84 -1.79
C SER A 140 23.97 16.42 -3.16
N ARG A 141 23.29 15.99 -4.25
CA ARG A 141 23.50 16.48 -5.63
C ARG A 141 22.25 17.17 -6.21
N GLY A 142 21.89 18.31 -5.62
CA GLY A 142 20.84 19.21 -6.11
C GLY A 142 19.52 19.08 -5.36
N VAL A 143 18.46 19.69 -5.90
CA VAL A 143 17.13 19.74 -5.26
C VAL A 143 16.12 19.03 -6.14
N ARG A 144 15.23 18.23 -5.56
CA ARG A 144 14.07 17.66 -6.27
C ARG A 144 12.80 18.32 -5.77
N ILE A 145 12.00 18.82 -6.69
CA ILE A 145 10.71 19.42 -6.37
C ILE A 145 9.59 18.58 -6.95
N TRP A 146 8.52 18.45 -6.19
CA TRP A 146 7.26 17.88 -6.63
C TRP A 146 6.32 19.03 -6.96
N LEU A 147 5.79 19.06 -8.18
CA LEU A 147 4.79 20.03 -8.60
C LEU A 147 3.42 19.37 -8.66
N ASP A 148 2.44 19.99 -8.01
CA ASP A 148 1.03 19.59 -8.06
C ASP A 148 0.27 20.51 -9.01
N ARG A 149 -0.66 19.92 -9.75
CA ARG A 149 -1.48 20.57 -10.79
C ARG A 149 -0.61 21.42 -11.73
N PRO A 150 0.40 20.82 -12.39
CA PRO A 150 1.20 21.53 -13.36
C PRO A 150 0.34 21.92 -14.56
N VAL A 151 0.66 23.05 -15.17
CA VAL A 151 0.25 23.44 -16.51
C VAL A 151 1.48 23.25 -17.38
N ILE A 152 1.37 22.36 -18.36
CA ILE A 152 2.47 21.98 -19.24
C ILE A 152 2.15 22.51 -20.64
N ASP A 153 3.08 23.27 -21.20
CA ASP A 153 2.92 23.76 -22.57
C ASP A 153 2.89 22.59 -23.57
N ARG A 154 2.04 22.68 -24.59
CA ARG A 154 1.77 21.64 -25.61
C ARG A 154 1.08 20.36 -25.09
N LEU A 155 0.41 20.43 -23.95
CA LEU A 155 -0.37 19.30 -23.41
C LEU A 155 -1.75 19.77 -22.94
N ASP A 156 -2.79 19.07 -23.35
CA ASP A 156 -4.15 19.38 -22.92
C ASP A 156 -4.36 19.09 -21.44
N THR A 157 -5.31 19.79 -20.82
CA THR A 157 -5.63 19.62 -19.39
C THR A 157 -6.01 18.18 -19.04
N GLN A 158 -6.62 17.44 -19.97
CA GLN A 158 -7.01 16.03 -19.77
C GLN A 158 -5.81 15.07 -19.75
N ASN A 159 -4.76 15.37 -20.52
CA ASN A 159 -3.56 14.55 -20.61
C ASN A 159 -2.48 15.01 -19.61
N THR A 160 -2.73 16.10 -18.90
CA THR A 160 -1.76 16.69 -17.98
C THR A 160 -1.69 15.89 -16.68
N PRO A 161 -0.49 15.39 -16.31
CA PRO A 161 -0.33 14.67 -15.05
C PRO A 161 -0.72 15.49 -13.84
N ARG A 162 -1.35 14.83 -12.85
CA ARG A 162 -1.72 15.48 -11.59
C ARG A 162 -0.49 15.98 -10.82
N ARG A 163 0.59 15.20 -10.81
CA ARG A 163 1.88 15.57 -10.21
C ARG A 163 3.04 15.22 -11.10
N ILE A 164 4.07 16.04 -11.03
CA ILE A 164 5.36 15.79 -11.69
C ILE A 164 6.50 16.00 -10.72
N ARG A 165 7.62 15.29 -10.94
CA ARG A 165 8.82 15.39 -10.11
C ARG A 165 9.99 15.84 -10.96
N VAL A 166 10.57 16.99 -10.62
CA VAL A 166 11.61 17.63 -11.40
C VAL A 166 12.88 17.75 -10.57
N LYS A 167 14.01 17.28 -11.11
CA LYS A 167 15.34 17.50 -10.55
C LYS A 167 15.89 18.86 -11.01
N LEU A 168 16.38 19.63 -10.07
CA LEU A 168 17.04 20.93 -10.27
C LEU A 168 18.54 20.74 -10.08
N ALA A 169 19.33 20.94 -11.14
CA ALA A 169 20.79 20.88 -11.06
C ALA A 169 21.39 22.12 -10.38
N ARG A 170 20.80 23.29 -10.62
CA ARG A 170 21.09 24.56 -9.95
C ARG A 170 19.79 25.13 -9.40
N ALA A 171 19.68 25.21 -8.08
CA ALA A 171 18.53 25.77 -7.40
C ALA A 171 18.92 27.17 -6.89
N ASN A 172 18.59 28.20 -7.67
CA ASN A 172 18.79 29.60 -7.26
C ASN A 172 17.53 30.07 -6.50
N GLY A 173 17.22 29.45 -5.36
CA GLY A 173 16.07 29.86 -4.55
C GLY A 173 15.72 28.88 -3.43
N ASP A 174 15.32 29.42 -2.28
CA ASP A 174 14.65 28.69 -1.19
C ASP A 174 13.21 28.41 -1.61
N PHE A 175 12.97 27.22 -2.20
CA PHE A 175 11.63 26.75 -2.57
C PHE A 175 10.89 26.29 -1.32
N ARG A 176 9.65 26.76 -1.17
CA ARG A 176 8.77 26.35 -0.08
C ARG A 176 7.55 25.61 -0.61
N PRO A 177 7.03 24.63 0.14
CA PRO A 177 5.72 24.06 -0.13
C PRO A 177 4.66 25.17 -0.30
N GLY A 178 3.92 25.12 -1.39
CA GLY A 178 2.92 26.11 -1.80
C GLY A 178 3.40 27.16 -2.81
N ASP A 179 4.71 27.31 -3.04
CA ASP A 179 5.23 28.28 -4.01
C ASP A 179 4.75 27.93 -5.42
N ARG A 180 4.32 28.92 -6.21
CA ARG A 180 4.01 28.73 -7.63
C ARG A 180 5.28 29.04 -8.43
N VAL A 181 5.79 28.03 -9.13
CA VAL A 181 7.05 28.13 -9.87
C VAL A 181 6.83 27.92 -11.36
N ARG A 182 7.63 28.61 -12.18
CA ARG A 182 7.72 28.41 -13.64
C ARG A 182 9.11 27.94 -13.99
N LEU A 183 9.20 26.87 -14.78
CA LEU A 183 10.47 26.29 -15.18
C LEU A 183 10.41 25.69 -16.58
N LEU A 184 11.57 25.60 -17.22
CA LEU A 184 11.75 24.90 -18.48
C LEU A 184 12.28 23.49 -18.18
N ALA A 185 11.53 22.45 -18.52
CA ALA A 185 11.89 21.07 -18.19
C ALA A 185 11.80 20.11 -19.39
N ILE A 186 12.54 19.02 -19.27
CA ILE A 186 12.36 17.81 -20.07
C ILE A 186 11.72 16.77 -19.16
N LEU A 187 10.59 16.22 -19.60
CA LEU A 187 9.74 15.29 -18.87
C LEU A 187 9.72 13.93 -19.55
N HIS A 188 9.67 12.89 -18.74
CA HIS A 188 9.64 11.49 -19.14
C HIS A 188 8.52 10.76 -18.40
N PRO A 189 7.93 9.70 -19.00
CA PRO A 189 7.13 8.74 -18.24
C PRO A 189 7.93 8.19 -17.05
N PRO A 190 7.27 7.85 -15.92
CA PRO A 190 7.86 6.99 -14.92
C PRO A 190 8.33 5.67 -15.55
N SER A 191 9.57 5.28 -15.27
CA SER A 191 10.14 4.03 -15.78
C SER A 191 9.47 2.81 -15.15
N GLY A 192 9.24 1.76 -15.93
CA GLY A 192 8.84 0.45 -15.43
C GLY A 192 9.94 -0.25 -14.60
N PRO A 193 9.70 -1.52 -14.21
CA PRO A 193 10.69 -2.32 -13.51
C PRO A 193 11.93 -2.57 -14.40
N ALA A 194 13.12 -2.57 -13.78
CA ALA A 194 14.39 -2.73 -14.50
C ALA A 194 14.63 -4.17 -15.01
N ALA A 195 14.01 -5.15 -14.36
CA ALA A 195 14.04 -6.56 -14.71
C ALA A 195 12.76 -7.25 -14.18
N PRO A 196 12.40 -8.44 -14.69
CA PRO A 196 11.30 -9.23 -14.14
C PRO A 196 11.49 -9.47 -12.64
N GLY A 197 10.44 -9.23 -11.84
CA GLY A 197 10.48 -9.37 -10.38
C GLY A 197 11.22 -8.25 -9.63
N ALA A 198 11.87 -7.31 -10.34
CA ALA A 198 12.51 -6.15 -9.72
C ALA A 198 11.47 -5.13 -9.22
N PHE A 199 11.96 -4.15 -8.45
CA PHE A 199 11.12 -3.06 -7.96
C PHE A 199 10.45 -2.27 -9.10
N ASP A 200 9.12 -2.17 -9.05
CA ASP A 200 8.34 -1.43 -10.03
C ASP A 200 8.17 0.06 -9.64
N PHE A 201 8.96 0.91 -10.28
CA PHE A 201 8.90 2.36 -10.08
C PHE A 201 7.64 2.99 -10.68
N ALA A 202 7.10 2.46 -11.78
CA ALA A 202 5.91 2.96 -12.43
C ALA A 202 4.68 2.72 -11.55
N ARG A 203 4.56 1.52 -10.97
CA ARG A 203 3.49 1.21 -10.00
C ARG A 203 3.55 2.11 -8.79
N ARG A 204 4.74 2.32 -8.20
CA ARG A 204 4.87 3.29 -7.09
C ARG A 204 4.52 4.71 -7.51
N ALA A 205 4.89 5.13 -8.72
CA ALA A 205 4.56 6.44 -9.25
C ALA A 205 3.04 6.60 -9.44
N TYR A 206 2.35 5.58 -9.94
CA TYR A 206 0.89 5.52 -10.06
C TYR A 206 0.20 5.78 -8.71
N PHE A 207 0.60 5.04 -7.66
CA PHE A 207 0.02 5.23 -6.32
C PHE A 207 0.29 6.60 -5.70
N MET A 208 1.36 7.28 -6.15
CA MET A 208 1.70 8.64 -5.74
C MET A 208 1.05 9.72 -6.63
N GLN A 209 0.28 9.31 -7.65
CA GLN A 209 -0.29 10.17 -8.71
C GLN A 209 0.79 10.97 -9.47
N LEU A 210 1.98 10.39 -9.57
CA LEU A 210 3.14 10.97 -10.24
C LEU A 210 3.16 10.50 -11.69
N GLY A 211 2.68 11.34 -12.61
CA GLY A 211 2.56 10.98 -14.02
C GLY A 211 3.72 11.41 -14.90
N ALA A 212 4.68 12.21 -14.39
CA ALA A 212 5.94 12.45 -15.09
C ALA A 212 7.11 12.71 -14.15
N VAL A 213 8.31 12.35 -14.60
CA VAL A 213 9.58 12.64 -13.94
C VAL A 213 10.50 13.37 -14.92
N GLY A 214 11.36 14.24 -14.43
CA GLY A 214 12.21 15.01 -15.34
C GLY A 214 13.27 15.85 -14.65
N TYR A 215 13.86 16.75 -15.42
CA TYR A 215 14.85 17.70 -14.94
C TYR A 215 14.65 19.07 -15.56
N ALA A 216 15.00 20.11 -14.80
CA ALA A 216 14.96 21.48 -15.27
C ALA A 216 16.20 21.78 -16.12
N VAL A 217 15.98 22.38 -17.28
CA VAL A 217 17.03 22.83 -18.21
C VAL A 217 17.64 24.15 -17.75
N ARG A 218 16.84 24.99 -17.09
CA ARG A 218 17.25 26.30 -16.53
C ARG A 218 16.83 26.41 -15.06
N PRO A 219 17.47 27.28 -14.26
CA PRO A 219 17.00 27.57 -12.91
C PRO A 219 15.53 27.99 -12.91
N PRO A 220 14.69 27.39 -12.07
CA PRO A 220 13.27 27.71 -11.99
C PRO A 220 13.05 29.11 -11.40
N VAL A 221 11.98 29.78 -11.82
CA VAL A 221 11.59 31.12 -11.37
C VAL A 221 10.36 31.01 -10.49
N ILE A 222 10.38 31.64 -9.31
CA ILE A 222 9.21 31.73 -8.43
C ILE A 222 8.29 32.82 -8.97
N VAL A 223 7.09 32.42 -9.40
CA VAL A 223 6.06 33.34 -9.93
C VAL A 223 5.23 33.92 -8.80
N LYS A 224 4.94 33.13 -7.76
CA LYS A 224 4.20 33.56 -6.58
C LYS A 224 4.66 32.78 -5.35
N ARG A 225 4.91 33.47 -4.24
CA ARG A 225 5.21 32.83 -2.96
C ARG A 225 3.96 32.23 -2.33
N ALA A 226 4.12 31.12 -1.64
CA ALA A 226 3.06 30.49 -0.87
C ALA A 226 2.52 31.47 0.18
N ALA A 227 1.20 31.66 0.22
CA ALA A 227 0.56 32.00 1.48
C ALA A 227 0.51 30.70 2.30
N VAL A 228 0.80 30.76 3.61
CA VAL A 228 0.71 29.59 4.50
C VAL A 228 -0.76 29.28 4.80
N THR A 229 -1.49 28.88 3.76
CA THR A 229 -2.93 28.64 3.82
C THR A 229 -3.19 27.17 3.50
N GLY A 230 -3.85 26.48 4.45
CA GLY A 230 -4.22 25.07 4.33
C GLY A 230 -3.37 24.14 5.21
N PHE A 231 -4.03 23.14 5.79
CA PHE A 231 -3.43 22.19 6.74
C PHE A 231 -2.20 21.46 6.17
N ALA A 232 -2.26 21.03 4.90
CA ALA A 232 -1.16 20.30 4.28
C ALA A 232 0.10 21.16 4.08
N VAL A 233 -0.07 22.43 3.71
CA VAL A 233 1.03 23.40 3.59
C VAL A 233 1.61 23.67 4.97
N HIS A 234 0.75 23.93 5.97
CA HIS A 234 1.17 24.16 7.34
C HIS A 234 2.00 22.99 7.91
N LEU A 235 1.54 21.75 7.72
CA LEU A 235 2.27 20.56 8.16
C LEU A 235 3.61 20.39 7.42
N ALA A 236 3.65 20.69 6.12
CA ALA A 236 4.88 20.65 5.35
C ALA A 236 5.89 21.72 5.80
N THR A 237 5.41 22.94 6.08
CA THR A 237 6.22 24.02 6.66
C THR A 237 6.76 23.64 8.03
N LEU A 238 5.89 23.13 8.93
CA LEU A 238 6.29 22.66 10.26
C LEU A 238 7.38 21.59 10.17
N ARG A 239 7.21 20.61 9.27
CA ARG A 239 8.21 19.56 9.03
C ARG A 239 9.55 20.16 8.60
N GLN A 240 9.53 21.10 7.65
CA GLN A 240 10.74 21.77 7.17
C GLN A 240 11.42 22.58 8.28
N THR A 241 10.64 23.26 9.14
CA THR A 241 11.16 23.99 10.31
C THR A 241 11.81 23.06 11.34
N ILE A 242 11.17 21.91 11.64
CA ILE A 242 11.74 20.90 12.55
C ILE A 242 13.06 20.36 11.98
N THR A 243 13.07 19.97 10.70
CA THR A 243 14.28 19.48 10.03
C THR A 243 15.41 20.51 10.10
N ALA A 244 15.12 21.79 9.84
CA ALA A 244 16.11 22.85 9.92
C ALA A 244 16.66 23.03 11.35
N ARG A 245 15.80 22.96 12.38
CA ARG A 245 16.23 23.01 13.79
C ARG A 245 17.11 21.83 14.18
N ILE A 246 16.79 20.61 13.72
CA ILE A 246 17.61 19.42 13.99
C ILE A 246 19.00 19.58 13.37
N HIS A 247 19.08 20.04 12.13
CA HIS A 247 20.37 20.28 11.48
C HIS A 247 21.19 21.38 12.17
N ALA A 248 20.54 22.40 12.72
CA ALA A 248 21.23 23.44 13.48
C ALA A 248 21.77 22.93 14.83
N ALA A 249 21.03 22.05 15.51
CA ALA A 249 21.42 21.49 16.81
C ALA A 249 22.44 20.33 16.70
N LEU A 250 22.35 19.54 15.63
CA LEU A 250 23.21 18.38 15.38
C LEU A 250 23.87 18.53 13.99
N PRO A 251 25.01 19.23 13.89
CA PRO A 251 25.72 19.33 12.62
C PRO A 251 26.29 17.98 12.18
N GLY A 252 26.37 17.76 10.87
CA GLY A 252 27.03 16.58 10.26
C GLY A 252 26.14 15.33 10.11
N ARG A 253 26.79 14.15 9.97
CA ARG A 253 26.14 12.87 9.63
C ARG A 253 25.01 12.52 10.61
N THR A 254 25.24 12.66 11.91
CA THR A 254 24.27 12.31 12.96
C THR A 254 22.97 13.09 12.83
N GLY A 255 23.04 14.40 12.57
CA GLY A 255 21.84 15.22 12.36
C GLY A 255 21.06 14.84 11.11
N THR A 256 21.73 14.42 10.03
CA THR A 256 21.05 13.96 8.81
C THR A 256 20.26 12.67 9.03
N VAL A 257 20.80 11.73 9.82
CA VAL A 257 20.11 10.48 10.17
C VAL A 257 18.98 10.76 11.17
N ALA A 258 19.24 11.56 12.22
CA ALA A 258 18.22 11.93 13.21
C ALA A 258 17.04 12.67 12.57
N ALA A 259 17.30 13.65 11.70
CA ALA A 259 16.26 14.34 10.95
C ALA A 259 15.49 13.36 10.06
N ALA A 260 16.16 12.45 9.37
CA ALA A 260 15.48 11.46 8.53
C ALA A 260 14.58 10.51 9.32
N LEU A 261 14.95 10.12 10.54
CA LEU A 261 14.14 9.26 11.41
C LEU A 261 12.94 10.02 12.02
N MET A 262 13.14 11.28 12.42
CA MET A 262 12.08 12.07 13.06
C MET A 262 11.09 12.70 12.06
N THR A 263 11.57 13.16 10.91
CA THR A 263 10.75 13.90 9.94
C THR A 263 10.50 13.14 8.64
N GLY A 264 11.14 11.98 8.44
CA GLY A 264 11.04 11.18 7.23
C GLY A 264 11.81 11.75 6.02
N GLU A 265 12.59 12.81 6.22
CA GLU A 265 13.38 13.50 5.19
C GLU A 265 14.72 12.79 4.95
N ARG A 266 14.74 11.75 4.11
CA ARG A 266 15.98 11.00 3.78
C ARG A 266 16.91 11.71 2.80
N GLY A 267 16.58 12.94 2.40
CA GLY A 267 17.27 13.64 1.31
C GLY A 267 18.69 14.06 1.66
N ALA A 268 18.90 14.48 2.92
CA ALA A 268 20.17 14.98 3.41
C ALA A 268 21.16 13.89 3.85
N ILE A 269 20.75 12.62 3.88
CA ILE A 269 21.64 11.52 4.26
C ILE A 269 22.73 11.35 3.19
N PRO A 270 24.01 11.34 3.57
CA PRO A 270 25.12 11.04 2.66
C PRO A 270 24.98 9.66 1.99
N GLU A 271 25.48 9.53 0.75
CA GLU A 271 25.29 8.31 -0.05
C GLU A 271 26.01 7.10 0.58
N ASP A 272 27.18 7.30 1.16
CA ASP A 272 27.93 6.29 1.91
C ASP A 272 27.09 5.72 3.06
N VAL A 273 26.43 6.59 3.83
CA VAL A 273 25.55 6.17 4.93
C VAL A 273 24.31 5.42 4.41
N LEU A 274 23.75 5.85 3.27
CA LEU A 274 22.62 5.15 2.64
C LEU A 274 23.00 3.74 2.15
N VAL A 275 24.23 3.55 1.67
CA VAL A 275 24.75 2.24 1.27
C VAL A 275 24.90 1.35 2.50
N SER A 276 25.55 1.82 3.56
CA SER A 276 25.70 1.05 4.80
C SER A 276 24.35 0.65 5.42
N LEU A 277 23.34 1.52 5.36
CA LEU A 277 21.97 1.22 5.81
C LEU A 277 21.26 0.16 4.94
N ARG A 278 21.63 0.03 3.66
CA ARG A 278 21.06 -0.98 2.76
C ARG A 278 21.73 -2.34 2.95
N GLU A 279 23.02 -2.35 3.27
CA GLU A 279 23.79 -3.59 3.47
C GLU A 279 23.56 -4.23 4.85
N SER A 280 23.07 -3.45 5.83
CA SER A 280 22.87 -3.90 7.21
C SER A 280 21.48 -4.50 7.50
N GLY A 281 20.56 -4.51 6.55
CA GLY A 281 19.19 -5.02 6.71
C GLY A 281 18.82 -6.04 5.66
#